data_AF-A0AAD7R753-F1
#
_entry.id   AF-A0AAD7R753-F1
#
_cell.length_a   1.000
_cell.length_b   1.000
_cell.length_c   1.000
_cell.angle_alpha   90.00
_cell.angle_beta   90.00
_cell.angle_gamma   90.00
#
_symmetry.space_group_name_H-M   'P 1'
#
loop_
_entity.id
_entity.type
_entity.pdbx_description
1 polymer ?
#
loop_
_entity_poly.entity_id
_entity_poly.type
_entity_poly.pdbx_seq_one_letter_code
_entity_poly.pdbx_strand_id
1 'polypeptide(L)' 'MHLNKEVLQLRLFSVASRGCLRSLSLHIKTSFCAPGEYLLRQGDALQAIFFVCSGSMEVLRDGMVLAIL' A
#
# COMPACT_ATOMS: atom_id res chain seq x y z
N MET A 1 12.59 -1.71 11.58
CA MET A 1 11.32 -0.96 11.76
C MET A 1 11.37 0.48 11.25
N HIS A 2 12.53 1.13 11.09
CA HIS A 2 12.58 2.53 10.66
C HIS A 2 12.00 2.75 9.24
N LEU A 3 12.26 1.82 8.30
CA LEU A 3 11.74 1.90 6.93
C LEU A 3 10.20 1.88 6.85
N ASN A 4 9.54 1.03 7.64
CA ASN A 4 8.09 0.84 7.60
C ASN A 4 7.36 1.68 8.67
N LYS A 5 8.05 2.65 9.27
CA LYS A 5 7.54 3.39 10.44
C LYS A 5 6.25 4.14 10.12
N GLU A 6 6.18 4.80 8.96
CA GLU A 6 5.00 5.55 8.52
C GLU A 6 3.74 4.65 8.45
N VAL A 7 3.88 3.45 7.86
CA VAL A 7 2.78 2.49 7.75
C VAL A 7 2.41 1.90 9.11
N LEU A 8 3.40 1.49 9.91
CA LEU A 8 3.16 0.84 11.20
C LEU A 8 2.64 1.80 12.28
N GLN A 9 2.75 3.12 12.08
CA GLN A 9 2.21 4.14 12.97
C GLN A 9 0.77 4.57 12.61
N LEU A 10 0.18 4.02 11.54
CA LEU A 10 -1.21 4.28 11.20
C LEU A 10 -2.15 3.84 12.33
N ARG A 11 -3.26 4.58 12.51
CA ARG A 11 -4.26 4.28 13.55
C ARG A 11 -4.81 2.86 13.46
N LEU A 12 -4.82 2.26 12.26
CA LEU A 12 -5.18 0.87 12.01
C LEU A 12 -4.39 -0.12 12.88
N PHE A 13 -3.13 0.20 13.21
CA PHE A 13 -2.25 -0.65 14.01
C PHE A 13 -2.09 -0.19 15.45
N SER A 14 -2.90 0.78 15.91
CA SER A 14 -2.79 1.36 17.27
C SER A 14 -2.98 0.35 18.40
N VAL A 15 -3.77 -0.70 18.18
CA VAL A 15 -4.03 -1.78 19.13
C VAL A 15 -3.05 -2.96 19.00
N ALA A 16 -2.16 -2.95 18.00
CA ALA A 16 -1.22 -4.05 17.79
C ALA A 16 -0.06 -4.00 18.79
N SER A 17 0.32 -5.16 19.33
CA SER A 17 1.46 -5.27 20.23
C SER A 17 2.78 -4.99 19.50
N ARG A 18 3.82 -4.58 20.24
CA ARG A 18 5.17 -4.38 19.66
C ARG A 18 5.73 -5.63 18.97
N GLY A 19 5.42 -6.82 19.49
CA GLY A 19 5.79 -8.09 18.87
C GLY A 19 5.08 -8.33 17.53
N CYS A 20 3.78 -8.02 17.48
CA CYS A 20 2.98 -8.08 16.25
C CYS A 20 3.50 -7.10 15.20
N LEU A 21 3.77 -5.84 15.57
CA LEU A 21 4.31 -4.83 14.67
C LEU A 21 5.68 -5.24 14.12
N ARG A 22 6.54 -5.84 14.96
CA ARG A 22 7.84 -6.36 14.51
C ARG A 22 7.66 -7.47 13.48
N SER A 23 6.77 -8.44 13.74
CA SER A 23 6.48 -9.53 12.80
C SER A 23 5.92 -8.98 11.48
N LEU A 24 4.94 -8.08 11.53
CA LEU A 24 4.36 -7.44 10.35
C LEU A 24 5.42 -6.68 9.55
N SER A 25 6.34 -5.99 10.24
CA SER A 25 7.41 -5.23 9.58
C SER A 25 8.31 -6.07 8.67
N LEU A 26 8.40 -7.38 8.91
CA LEU A 26 9.19 -8.32 8.09
C LEU A 26 8.46 -8.74 6.81
N HIS A 27 7.13 -8.64 6.79
CA HIS A 27 6.31 -9.01 5.63
C HIS A 27 5.98 -7.83 4.70
N ILE A 28 6.18 -6.59 5.16
CA ILE A 28 6.00 -5.40 4.33
C ILE A 28 7.14 -5.30 3.32
N LYS A 29 6.77 -5.18 2.04
CA LYS A 29 7.68 -4.96 0.92
C LYS A 29 7.40 -3.60 0.30
N THR A 30 8.45 -2.83 0.04
CA THR A 30 8.36 -1.57 -0.70
C THR A 30 8.43 -1.84 -2.19
N SER A 31 7.46 -1.34 -2.94
CA SER A 31 7.46 -1.37 -4.40
C SER A 31 7.45 0.05 -4.94
N PHE A 32 8.08 0.26 -6.08
CA PHE A 32 8.04 1.52 -6.83
C PHE A 32 7.24 1.30 -8.10
N CYS A 33 6.39 2.27 -8.45
CA CYS A 33 5.65 2.28 -9.70
C CYS A 33 5.98 3.57 -10.45
N ALA A 34 6.41 3.44 -11.70
CA ALA A 34 6.68 4.59 -12.55
C ALA A 34 5.38 5.20 -13.09
N PRO A 35 5.38 6.48 -13.49
CA PRO A 35 4.23 7.10 -14.14
C PRO A 35 3.82 6.31 -15.39
N GLY A 36 2.53 5.98 -15.50
CA GLY A 36 1.98 5.18 -16.61
C GLY A 36 2.01 3.66 -16.39
N GLU A 37 2.62 3.18 -15.31
CA GLU A 37 2.53 1.77 -14.91
C GLU A 37 1.25 1.49 -14.12
N TYR A 38 0.72 0.27 -14.29
CA TYR A 38 -0.46 -0.20 -13.57
C TYR A 38 -0.04 -1.17 -12.47
N LEU A 39 -0.41 -0.87 -11.23
CA LEU A 39 -0.18 -1.77 -10.09
C LEU A 39 -1.09 -3.01 -10.17
N LEU A 40 -2.35 -2.81 -10.55
CA LEU A 40 -3.38 -3.84 -10.65
C LEU A 40 -4.26 -3.55 -11.85
N ARG A 41 -4.74 -4.59 -12.53
CA ARG A 41 -5.74 -4.49 -13.60
C ARG A 41 -7.07 -5.09 -13.15
N GLN A 42 -8.15 -4.65 -13.81
CA GLN A 42 -9.46 -5.24 -13.58
C GLN A 42 -9.44 -6.73 -13.95
N GLY A 43 -9.87 -7.57 -13.01
CA GLY A 43 -9.85 -9.03 -13.16
C GLY A 43 -8.64 -9.70 -12.48
N ASP A 44 -7.63 -8.95 -12.04
CA ASP A 44 -6.52 -9.51 -11.30
C ASP A 44 -6.97 -9.93 -9.88
N ALA A 45 -6.39 -11.03 -9.39
CA ALA A 45 -6.59 -11.45 -8.00
C ALA A 45 -5.86 -10.49 -7.06
N LEU A 46 -6.55 -9.97 -6.04
CA LEU A 46 -5.94 -9.12 -5.03
C LEU A 46 -5.09 -9.97 -4.07
N GLN A 47 -3.78 -10.01 -4.29
CA GLN A 47 -2.85 -10.83 -3.51
C GLN A 47 -2.27 -10.12 -2.28
N ALA A 48 -2.36 -8.80 -2.22
CA ALA A 48 -1.78 -8.00 -1.15
C ALA A 48 -2.57 -6.72 -0.89
N ILE A 49 -2.35 -6.13 0.29
CA ILE A 49 -2.84 -4.80 0.64
C ILE A 49 -1.69 -3.81 0.39
N PHE A 50 -1.98 -2.73 -0.32
CA PHE A 50 -1.01 -1.71 -0.68
C PHE A 50 -1.23 -0.43 0.14
N PHE A 51 -0.13 0.22 0.50
CA PHE A 51 -0.13 1.53 1.15
C PHE A 51 0.67 2.50 0.27
N VAL A 52 0.04 3.59 -0.15
CA VAL A 52 0.73 4.65 -0.91
C VAL A 52 1.54 5.47 0.09
N CYS A 53 2.86 5.34 0.03
CA CYS A 53 3.77 6.04 0.95
C CYS A 53 4.23 7.39 0.40
N SER A 54 4.30 7.53 -0.92
CA SER A 54 4.74 8.73 -1.62
C SER A 54 4.20 8.74 -3.04
N GLY A 55 3.88 9.92 -3.55
CA GLY A 55 3.25 10.10 -4.86
C GLY A 55 1.72 10.05 -4.79
N SER A 56 1.10 9.88 -5.94
CA SER A 56 -0.35 9.71 -6.08
C SER A 56 -0.65 8.57 -7.03
N MET A 57 -1.81 7.94 -6.86
CA MET A 57 -2.27 6.86 -7.74
C MET A 57 -3.67 7.13 -8.25
N GLU A 58 -3.89 6.86 -9.53
CA GLU A 58 -5.21 6.99 -10.16
C GLU A 58 -5.89 5.62 -10.25
N VAL A 59 -7.17 5.58 -9.88
CA VAL A 59 -8.03 4.41 -10.08
C VAL A 59 -8.85 4.65 -11.34
N LEU A 60 -8.58 3.87 -12.38
CA LEU A 60 -9.24 3.99 -13.67
C LEU A 60 -10.30 2.90 -13.89
N ARG A 61 -11.41 3.27 -14.54
CA ARG A 61 -12.38 2.33 -15.12
C ARG A 61 -12.81 2.85 -16.49
N ASP A 62 -12.69 2.03 -17.52
CA ASP A 62 -13.07 2.38 -18.90
C ASP A 62 -12.47 3.70 -19.40
N GLY A 63 -11.22 4.00 -18.98
CA GLY A 63 -10.51 5.23 -19.33
C GLY A 63 -10.90 6.47 -18.51
N MET A 64 -11.86 6.36 -17.59
CA MET A 64 -12.28 7.42 -16.68
C MET A 64 -11.59 7.28 -15.31
N VAL A 65 -11.11 8.40 -14.78
CA VAL A 65 -10.57 8.47 -13.40
C VAL A 65 -11.73 8.45 -12.41
N LEU A 66 -11.76 7.45 -11.54
CA LEU A 66 -12.76 7.30 -10.48
C LEU A 66 -12.27 7.86 -9.15
N ALA A 67 -10.98 7.73 -8.86
CA ALA A 67 -10.38 8.20 -7.62
C ALA A 67 -8.89 8.53 -7.81
N ILE A 68 -8.39 9.44 -6.98
CA ILE A 68 -6.97 9.73 -6.83
C ILE A 68 -6.63 9.48 -5.36
N LEU A 69 -5.63 8.65 -5.12
CA LEU A 69 -5.13 8.24 -3.80
C LEU A 69 -3.80 8.92 -3.49
#